data_AF-A0A382CV76-F1
#
_entry.id   AF-A0A382CV76-F1
#
_cell.length_a   1.000
_cell.length_b   1.000
_cell.length_c   1.000
_cell.angle_alpha   90.00
_cell.angle_beta   90.00
_cell.angle_gamma   90.00
#
_symmetry.space_group_name_H-M   'P 1'
#
loop_
_entity.id
_entity.type
_entity.pdbx_description
1 polymer ?
#
loop_
_entity_poly.entity_id
_entity_poly.type
_entity_poly.pdbx_seq_one_letter_code
_entity_poly.pdbx_strand_id
1 'polypeptide(L)'
;HLRRQTLLQNLGLDTLEIAGYGTRQRHLAKVLNDPARRQSLIVTDEIPEAKSLEDLCGEWGWERSPPKTAQEIRFKRWLIEQLAQTARILHSSGANHRDFYLSHFLLHQTEKKGGPSPENCRISLIDLHRMRIHKPLLRAWIGAVVQGLLKRQRPQTPQSETPSRWKMRDVSGLHYSSRNLGLTQRDRLRFIRLYSQTSLREALARERKFWERVERRANRLSAAERRRSPDSELAPPRALHSAGTQP
;
A
#
# COMPACT_ATOMS: atom_id res chain seq x y z
N HIS A 1 -3.52 12.38 -11.71
CA HIS A 1 -3.52 12.25 -10.24
C HIS A 1 -4.90 12.33 -9.65
N LEU A 2 -5.68 13.36 -9.98
CA LEU A 2 -7.08 13.51 -9.54
C LEU A 2 -7.92 12.23 -9.75
N ARG A 3 -7.96 11.66 -10.96
CA ARG A 3 -8.67 10.38 -11.22
C ARG A 3 -8.21 9.18 -10.36
N ARG A 4 -6.98 9.20 -9.84
CA ARG A 4 -6.40 8.13 -9.03
C ARG A 4 -6.86 8.23 -7.58
N GLN A 5 -6.87 9.44 -7.04
CA GLN A 5 -7.26 9.73 -5.66
C GLN A 5 -8.77 9.62 -5.46
N THR A 6 -9.55 10.18 -6.40
CA THR A 6 -11.02 10.02 -6.40
C THR A 6 -11.42 8.55 -6.53
N LEU A 7 -10.66 7.73 -7.27
CA LEU A 7 -10.92 6.29 -7.35
C LEU A 7 -10.73 5.59 -6.00
N LEU A 8 -9.69 5.95 -5.24
CA LEU A 8 -9.41 5.34 -3.93
C LEU A 8 -10.36 5.84 -2.84
N GLN A 9 -10.67 7.14 -2.81
CA GLN A 9 -11.67 7.71 -1.90
C GLN A 9 -13.06 7.10 -2.13
N ASN A 10 -13.47 6.91 -3.40
CA ASN A 10 -14.73 6.24 -3.74
C ASN A 10 -14.74 4.74 -3.36
N LEU A 11 -13.57 4.14 -3.12
CA LEU A 11 -13.42 2.76 -2.68
C LEU A 11 -13.24 2.65 -1.16
N GLY A 12 -13.42 3.75 -0.42
CA GLY A 12 -13.31 3.80 1.04
C GLY A 12 -11.88 3.71 1.56
N LEU A 13 -10.88 4.04 0.72
CA LEU A 13 -9.51 4.17 1.19
C LEU A 13 -9.23 5.60 1.60
N ASP A 14 -8.76 5.73 2.82
CA ASP A 14 -8.32 7.01 3.36
C ASP A 14 -6.97 7.35 2.75
N THR A 15 -7.00 8.34 1.88
CA THR A 15 -5.82 8.91 1.26
C THR A 15 -5.85 10.41 1.52
N LEU A 16 -4.68 11.04 1.54
CA LEU A 16 -4.57 12.49 1.71
C LEU A 16 -5.61 13.26 0.87
N GLU A 17 -6.22 14.32 1.40
CA GLU A 17 -7.09 15.18 0.61
C GLU A 17 -6.23 16.09 -0.29
N ILE A 18 -6.67 16.34 -1.52
CA ILE A 18 -5.92 17.20 -2.45
C ILE A 18 -6.32 18.65 -2.18
N ALA A 19 -5.45 19.39 -1.50
CA ALA A 19 -5.59 20.84 -1.32
C ALA A 19 -5.44 21.62 -2.64
N GLY A 20 -4.65 21.10 -3.59
CA GLY A 20 -4.45 21.74 -4.89
C GLY A 20 -3.73 20.88 -5.93
N TYR A 21 -4.02 21.12 -7.21
CA TYR A 21 -3.32 20.50 -8.33
C TYR A 21 -2.95 21.57 -9.37
N GLY A 22 -1.67 21.63 -9.74
CA GLY A 22 -1.16 22.54 -10.77
C GLY A 22 -0.52 21.77 -11.91
N THR A 23 -0.82 22.12 -13.15
CA THR A 23 -0.07 21.66 -14.33
C THR A 23 0.36 22.83 -15.19
N ARG A 24 1.63 22.88 -15.55
CA ARG A 24 2.17 23.83 -16.51
C ARG A 24 2.66 23.08 -17.74
N GLN A 25 2.15 23.47 -18.90
CA GLN A 25 2.57 22.97 -20.20
C GLN A 25 3.08 24.16 -21.03
N ARG A 26 4.35 24.14 -21.45
CA ARG A 26 4.88 25.16 -22.37
C ARG A 26 4.44 24.81 -23.78
N HIS A 27 3.54 25.62 -24.36
CA HIS A 27 3.17 25.51 -25.76
C HIS A 27 4.22 26.23 -26.62
N LEU A 28 5.11 25.47 -27.26
CA LEU A 28 5.94 25.97 -28.35
C LEU A 28 5.56 25.17 -29.60
N ALA A 29 4.67 25.77 -30.39
CA ALA A 29 4.04 25.24 -31.61
C ALA A 29 3.21 23.95 -31.44
N LYS A 30 2.06 23.88 -32.14
CA LYS A 30 1.07 22.79 -32.11
C LYS A 30 1.61 21.39 -32.48
N VAL A 31 2.87 21.26 -32.90
CA VAL A 31 3.43 20.04 -33.50
C VAL A 31 4.42 19.31 -32.56
N LEU A 32 4.98 19.97 -31.55
CA LEU A 32 5.89 19.33 -30.57
C LEU A 32 5.21 19.21 -29.20
N ASN A 33 4.11 18.46 -29.15
CA ASN A 33 3.46 18.08 -27.90
C ASN A 33 4.29 16.97 -27.24
N ASP A 34 5.39 17.34 -26.59
CA ASP A 34 6.20 16.40 -25.82
C ASP A 34 5.58 16.19 -24.43
N PRO A 35 4.89 15.05 -24.18
CA PRO A 35 4.28 14.78 -22.88
C PRO A 35 5.30 14.64 -21.75
N ALA A 36 6.60 14.48 -22.05
CA ALA A 36 7.66 14.37 -21.05
C ALA A 36 8.07 15.73 -20.45
N ARG A 37 7.70 16.86 -21.07
CA ARG A 37 8.00 18.23 -20.57
C ARG A 37 6.89 18.84 -19.73
N ARG A 38 5.88 18.05 -19.33
CA ARG A 38 4.78 18.49 -18.47
C ARG A 38 5.26 18.60 -17.03
N GLN A 39 5.16 19.79 -16.46
CA GLN A 39 5.40 20.02 -15.04
C GLN A 39 4.06 19.91 -14.31
N SER A 40 3.98 19.04 -13.30
CA SER A 40 2.80 18.89 -12.47
C SER A 40 3.17 18.94 -10.99
N LEU A 41 2.43 19.74 -10.22
CA LEU A 41 2.52 19.86 -8.77
C LEU A 41 1.20 19.38 -8.16
N ILE A 42 1.28 18.67 -7.03
CA ILE A 42 0.13 18.34 -6.20
C ILE A 42 0.45 18.85 -4.82
N VAL A 43 -0.46 19.62 -4.26
CA VAL A 43 -0.47 20.03 -2.86
C VAL A 43 -1.54 19.17 -2.19
N THR A 44 -1.13 18.36 -1.23
CA THR A 44 -2.04 17.62 -0.37
C THR A 44 -2.11 18.32 0.97
N ASP A 45 -3.26 18.28 1.63
CA ASP A 45 -3.35 18.75 3.00
C ASP A 45 -2.41 17.91 3.87
N GLU A 46 -1.56 18.57 4.64
CA GLU A 46 -0.76 17.91 5.66
C GLU A 46 -1.74 17.36 6.70
N ILE A 47 -1.68 16.06 6.99
CA ILE A 47 -2.43 15.50 8.12
C ILE A 47 -1.62 15.86 9.38
N PRO A 48 -2.07 16.80 10.21
CA PRO A 48 -1.34 17.16 11.40
C PRO A 48 -1.21 15.92 12.30
N GLU A 49 -0.04 15.71 12.88
CA GLU A 49 0.22 14.68 13.90
C GLU A 49 0.19 13.22 13.42
N ALA A 50 0.12 12.98 12.11
CA ALA A 50 0.18 11.63 11.57
C ALA A 50 1.63 11.10 11.53
N LYS A 51 1.87 9.95 12.18
CA LYS A 51 3.18 9.28 12.15
C LYS A 51 3.14 8.09 11.21
N SER A 52 4.27 7.78 10.57
CA SER A 52 4.36 6.56 9.77
C SER A 52 4.27 5.32 10.65
N LEU A 53 3.68 4.25 10.13
CA LEU A 53 3.64 2.98 10.85
C LEU A 53 5.04 2.42 11.10
N GLU A 54 6.03 2.73 10.25
CA GLU A 54 7.42 2.33 10.46
C GLU A 54 8.00 2.99 11.72
N ASP A 55 7.81 4.30 11.88
CA ASP A 55 8.29 5.06 13.04
C ASP A 55 7.57 4.61 14.33
N LEU A 56 6.25 4.50 14.28
CA LEU A 56 5.44 4.07 15.42
C LEU A 56 5.80 2.66 15.91
N CYS A 57 6.14 1.76 14.99
CA CYS A 57 6.54 0.43 15.37
C CYS A 57 7.94 0.39 16.00
N GLY A 58 8.83 1.31 15.62
CA GLY A 58 10.07 1.57 16.35
C GLY A 58 9.80 2.03 17.78
N GLU A 59 8.82 2.93 17.97
CA GLU A 59 8.41 3.42 19.30
C GLU A 59 7.77 2.32 20.17
N TRP A 60 6.93 1.45 19.59
CA TRP A 60 6.28 0.34 20.32
C TRP A 60 7.26 -0.77 20.72
N GLY A 61 8.39 -0.92 20.02
CA GLY A 61 9.41 -1.91 20.36
C GLY A 61 8.94 -3.37 20.27
N TRP A 62 7.92 -3.66 19.46
CA TRP A 62 7.30 -5.00 19.34
C TRP A 62 8.26 -6.10 18.86
N GLU A 63 9.38 -5.73 18.24
CA GLU A 63 10.46 -6.66 17.92
C GLU A 63 11.10 -7.26 19.17
N ARG A 64 11.33 -6.43 20.20
CA ARG A 64 11.98 -6.83 21.47
C ARG A 64 10.96 -7.35 22.47
N SER A 65 9.80 -6.70 22.53
CA SER A 65 8.73 -6.97 23.48
C SER A 65 7.41 -7.14 22.74
N PRO A 66 7.04 -8.36 22.33
CA PRO A 66 5.78 -8.58 21.62
C PRO A 66 4.59 -8.14 22.49
N PRO A 67 3.49 -7.68 21.88
CA PRO A 67 2.34 -7.17 22.61
C PRO A 67 1.75 -8.24 23.54
N LYS A 68 1.60 -7.90 24.82
CA LYS A 68 1.20 -8.84 25.88
C LYS A 68 -0.24 -8.63 26.32
N THR A 69 -0.73 -7.39 26.22
CA THR A 69 -2.09 -7.07 26.63
C THR A 69 -3.10 -7.43 25.55
N ALA A 70 -4.34 -7.74 25.94
CA ALA A 70 -5.41 -8.01 24.99
C ALA A 70 -5.69 -6.81 24.08
N GLN A 71 -5.53 -5.58 24.60
CA GLN A 71 -5.70 -4.34 23.83
C GLN A 71 -4.64 -4.21 22.73
N GLU A 72 -3.36 -4.36 23.05
CA GLU A 72 -2.28 -4.29 22.05
C GLU A 72 -2.39 -5.41 20.99
N ILE A 73 -2.78 -6.62 21.41
CA ILE A 73 -2.99 -7.73 20.46
C ILE A 73 -4.16 -7.43 19.52
N ARG A 74 -5.26 -6.85 20.03
CA ARG A 74 -6.39 -6.41 19.18
C ARG A 74 -5.95 -5.31 18.23
N PHE A 75 -5.19 -4.33 18.71
CA PHE A 75 -4.69 -3.23 17.90
C PHE A 75 -3.74 -3.71 16.80
N LYS A 76 -2.77 -4.58 17.11
CA LYS A 76 -1.90 -5.22 16.11
C LYS A 76 -2.69 -5.96 15.05
N ARG A 77 -3.71 -6.72 15.44
CA ARG A 77 -4.58 -7.46 14.50
C ARG A 77 -5.38 -6.51 13.62
N TRP A 78 -5.86 -5.41 14.17
CA TRP A 78 -6.55 -4.36 13.41
C TRP A 78 -5.61 -3.72 12.39
N LEU A 79 -4.36 -3.38 12.75
CA LEU A 79 -3.37 -2.88 11.80
C LEU A 79 -3.15 -3.85 10.63
N ILE A 80 -2.96 -5.14 10.92
CA ILE A 80 -2.80 -6.18 9.88
C ILE A 80 -4.02 -6.24 8.97
N GLU A 81 -5.21 -6.10 9.54
CA GLU A 81 -6.46 -6.09 8.80
C GLU A 81 -6.57 -4.87 7.87
N GLN A 82 -6.30 -3.67 8.38
CA GLN A 82 -6.30 -2.45 7.57
C GLN A 82 -5.29 -2.54 6.42
N LEU A 83 -4.06 -3.00 6.68
CA LEU A 83 -3.04 -3.19 5.65
C LEU A 83 -3.49 -4.20 4.57
N ALA A 84 -4.09 -5.31 4.98
CA ALA A 84 -4.58 -6.35 4.06
C ALA A 84 -5.76 -5.84 3.22
N GLN A 85 -6.70 -5.13 3.85
CA GLN A 85 -7.85 -4.52 3.18
C GLN A 85 -7.41 -3.45 2.19
N THR A 86 -6.51 -2.55 2.57
CA THR A 86 -5.96 -1.51 1.68
C THR A 86 -5.24 -2.12 0.48
N ALA A 87 -4.36 -3.10 0.70
CA ALA A 87 -3.69 -3.81 -0.39
C ALA A 87 -4.70 -4.48 -1.33
N ARG A 88 -5.75 -5.10 -0.79
CA ARG A 88 -6.78 -5.78 -1.57
C ARG A 88 -7.56 -4.78 -2.42
N ILE A 89 -8.13 -3.74 -1.81
CA ILE A 89 -8.94 -2.73 -2.48
C ILE A 89 -8.14 -2.05 -3.59
N LEU A 90 -6.89 -1.68 -3.29
CA LEU A 90 -5.98 -1.12 -4.28
C LEU A 90 -5.81 -2.08 -5.47
N HIS A 91 -5.51 -3.35 -5.21
CA HIS A 91 -5.27 -4.34 -6.27
C HIS A 91 -6.52 -4.81 -7.02
N SER A 92 -7.71 -4.81 -6.38
CA SER A 92 -8.98 -5.13 -7.02
C SER A 92 -9.50 -3.97 -7.86
N SER A 93 -9.09 -2.73 -7.58
CA SER A 93 -9.39 -1.56 -8.41
C SER A 93 -8.59 -1.50 -9.72
N GLY A 94 -7.64 -2.41 -9.91
CA GLY A 94 -6.71 -2.36 -11.03
C GLY A 94 -5.55 -1.40 -10.82
N ALA A 95 -5.38 -0.88 -9.60
CA ALA A 95 -4.28 -0.02 -9.23
C ALA A 95 -3.17 -0.77 -8.47
N ASN A 96 -1.95 -0.25 -8.54
CA ASN A 96 -0.82 -0.75 -7.75
C ASN A 96 0.09 0.42 -7.38
N HIS A 97 0.59 0.44 -6.15
CA HIS A 97 1.34 1.54 -5.55
C HIS A 97 2.75 1.69 -6.14
N ARG A 98 3.45 0.55 -6.30
CA ARG A 98 4.88 0.41 -6.66
C ARG A 98 5.88 0.65 -5.54
N ASP A 99 5.58 1.59 -4.65
CA ASP A 99 6.40 1.88 -3.47
C ASP A 99 5.59 1.54 -2.21
N PHE A 100 5.10 0.29 -2.14
CA PHE A 100 4.17 -0.14 -1.11
C PHE A 100 4.95 -0.61 0.13
N TYR A 101 5.35 0.32 0.98
CA TYR A 101 6.12 0.07 2.21
C TYR A 101 5.38 0.59 3.44
N LEU A 102 5.74 0.09 4.62
CA LEU A 102 5.13 0.47 5.88
C LEU A 102 5.23 1.98 6.19
N SER A 103 6.34 2.63 5.80
CA SER A 103 6.53 4.09 5.90
C SER A 103 5.48 4.90 5.15
N HIS A 104 4.82 4.31 4.16
CA HIS A 104 3.82 5.00 3.35
C HIS A 104 2.41 4.86 3.93
N PHE A 105 2.28 4.20 5.08
CA PHE A 105 1.05 4.17 5.85
C PHE A 105 1.20 5.11 7.03
N LEU A 106 0.39 6.15 7.05
CA LEU A 106 0.32 7.08 8.16
C LEU A 106 -0.82 6.66 9.10
N LEU A 107 -0.52 6.55 10.39
CA LEU A 107 -1.53 6.39 11.43
C LEU A 107 -1.88 7.76 11.98
N HIS A 108 -3.16 8.09 11.94
CA HIS A 108 -3.73 9.26 12.58
C HIS A 108 -4.54 8.83 13.80
N GLN A 109 -4.26 9.43 14.95
CA GLN A 109 -5.01 9.21 16.17
C GLN A 109 -5.93 10.41 16.42
N THR A 110 -7.24 10.18 16.47
CA THR A 110 -8.24 11.24 16.63
C THR A 110 -8.33 11.77 18.06
N GLU A 111 -7.96 10.96 19.05
CA GLU A 111 -8.01 11.31 20.47
C GLU A 111 -6.68 11.02 21.17
N LYS A 112 -6.06 12.04 21.79
CA LYS A 112 -4.82 11.89 22.58
C LYS A 112 -5.02 11.28 23.97
N LYS A 113 -6.25 11.29 24.49
CA LYS A 113 -6.57 10.75 25.83
C LYS A 113 -6.86 9.26 25.76
N GLY A 114 -5.81 8.47 25.57
CA GLY A 114 -5.89 7.01 25.57
C GLY A 114 -4.80 6.38 24.71
N GLY A 115 -4.46 5.12 25.00
CA GLY A 115 -3.61 4.33 24.11
C GLY A 115 -4.23 4.18 22.71
N PRO A 116 -3.43 3.81 21.70
CA PRO A 116 -3.94 3.59 20.35
C PRO A 116 -4.94 2.41 20.35
N SER A 117 -6.14 2.68 19.85
CA SER A 117 -7.27 1.75 19.79
C SER A 117 -7.85 1.74 18.37
N PRO A 118 -8.44 0.63 17.89
CA PRO A 118 -9.10 0.58 16.59
C PRO A 118 -10.17 1.67 16.36
N GLU A 119 -10.77 2.19 17.42
CA GLU A 119 -11.86 3.19 17.36
C GLU A 119 -11.38 4.64 17.31
N ASN A 120 -10.15 4.91 17.74
CA ASN A 120 -9.56 6.26 17.75
C ASN A 120 -8.44 6.42 16.73
N CYS A 121 -8.25 5.44 15.84
CA CYS A 121 -7.14 5.39 14.91
C CYS A 121 -7.64 5.19 13.47
N ARG A 122 -7.01 5.89 12.53
CA ARG A 122 -7.26 5.79 11.09
C ARG A 122 -5.95 5.64 10.35
N ILE A 123 -5.89 4.75 9.35
CA ILE A 123 -4.68 4.55 8.54
C ILE A 123 -4.89 5.17 7.17
N SER A 124 -3.99 6.07 6.78
CA SER A 124 -3.99 6.68 5.45
C SER A 124 -2.79 6.21 4.62
N LEU A 125 -3.02 5.90 3.34
CA LEU A 125 -1.96 5.56 2.40
C LEU A 125 -1.47 6.84 1.69
N ILE A 126 -0.16 7.09 1.75
CA ILE A 126 0.48 8.27 1.15
C ILE A 126 1.39 7.92 -0.04
N ASP A 127 1.88 8.94 -0.72
CA ASP A 127 2.84 8.85 -1.82
C ASP A 127 2.36 8.06 -3.05
N LEU A 128 1.14 8.40 -3.50
CA LEU A 128 0.49 7.79 -4.67
C LEU A 128 1.09 8.25 -6.03
N HIS A 129 2.24 8.95 -6.04
CA HIS A 129 2.82 9.59 -7.24
C HIS A 129 3.17 8.58 -8.34
N ARG A 130 3.67 7.42 -7.93
CA ARG A 130 4.13 6.34 -8.78
C ARG A 130 3.05 5.29 -9.03
N MET A 131 1.86 5.48 -8.45
CA MET A 131 0.75 4.56 -8.60
C MET A 131 0.34 4.41 -10.07
N ARG A 132 0.17 3.15 -10.49
CA ARG A 132 -0.26 2.79 -11.83
C ARG A 132 -1.65 2.19 -11.80
N ILE A 133 -2.50 2.63 -12.72
CA ILE A 133 -3.79 2.01 -13.00
C ILE A 133 -3.63 1.21 -14.29
N HIS A 134 -3.92 -0.08 -14.22
CA HIS A 134 -3.90 -0.99 -15.36
C HIS A 134 -5.21 -0.86 -16.14
N LYS A 135 -5.18 -1.15 -17.44
CA LYS A 135 -6.40 -1.28 -18.25
C LYS A 135 -6.92 -2.71 -18.16
N PRO A 136 -8.23 -2.94 -18.21
CA PRO A 136 -8.78 -4.28 -18.26
C PRO A 136 -8.23 -5.04 -19.47
N LEU A 137 -7.92 -6.33 -19.28
CA LEU A 137 -7.43 -7.18 -20.35
C LEU A 137 -8.51 -7.38 -21.42
N LEU A 138 -8.09 -7.66 -22.66
CA LEU A 138 -9.01 -7.96 -23.77
C LEU A 138 -10.00 -9.07 -23.43
N ARG A 139 -9.60 -10.09 -22.66
CA ARG A 139 -10.48 -11.18 -22.20
C ARG A 139 -11.64 -10.67 -21.33
N ALA A 140 -11.41 -9.66 -20.50
CA ALA A 140 -12.47 -9.06 -19.68
C ALA A 140 -13.48 -8.30 -20.53
N TRP A 141 -13.02 -7.67 -21.61
CA TRP A 141 -13.90 -7.06 -22.62
C TRP A 141 -14.73 -8.10 -23.37
N ILE A 142 -14.15 -9.22 -23.77
CA ILE A 142 -14.88 -10.32 -24.39
C ILE A 142 -16.00 -10.80 -23.46
N GLY A 143 -15.71 -11.02 -22.18
CA GLY A 143 -16.71 -11.41 -21.18
C GLY A 143 -17.83 -10.39 -21.01
N ALA A 144 -17.50 -9.10 -20.95
CA ALA A 144 -18.48 -8.02 -20.84
C ALA A 144 -19.41 -7.93 -22.06
N VAL A 145 -18.87 -8.11 -23.26
CA VAL A 145 -19.64 -8.15 -24.52
C VAL A 145 -20.60 -9.34 -24.53
N VAL A 146 -20.10 -10.54 -24.20
CA VAL A 146 -20.94 -11.75 -24.10
C VAL A 146 -22.06 -11.57 -23.08
N GLN A 147 -21.77 -11.00 -21.90
CA GLN A 147 -22.80 -10.71 -20.90
C GLN A 147 -23.81 -9.66 -21.37
N GLY A 148 -23.35 -8.61 -22.06
CA GLY A 148 -24.23 -7.59 -22.64
C GLY A 148 -25.20 -8.17 -23.67
N LEU A 149 -24.69 -9.06 -24.53
CA LEU A 149 -25.51 -9.79 -25.51
C LEU A 149 -26.54 -10.71 -24.80
N LEU A 150 -26.12 -11.49 -23.82
CA LEU A 150 -27.00 -12.39 -23.05
C LEU A 150 -28.11 -11.64 -22.31
N LYS A 151 -27.79 -10.49 -21.70
CA LYS A 151 -28.74 -9.68 -20.94
C LYS A 151 -29.50 -8.63 -21.78
N ARG A 152 -29.26 -8.57 -23.08
CA ARG A 152 -29.79 -7.54 -24.01
C ARG A 152 -29.59 -6.12 -23.50
N GLN A 153 -28.42 -5.85 -22.93
CA GLN A 153 -28.04 -4.55 -22.38
C GLN A 153 -26.69 -4.11 -22.94
N ARG A 154 -26.42 -2.79 -22.87
CA ARG A 154 -25.09 -2.29 -23.27
C ARG A 154 -24.01 -2.95 -22.40
N PRO A 155 -22.93 -3.47 -23.00
CA PRO A 155 -21.85 -4.07 -22.25
C PRO A 155 -21.23 -3.03 -21.33
N GLN A 156 -21.17 -3.36 -20.03
CA GLN A 156 -20.57 -2.48 -19.04
C GLN A 156 -19.03 -2.56 -19.14
N THR A 157 -18.36 -1.44 -18.87
CA THR A 157 -16.89 -1.42 -18.85
C THR A 157 -16.39 -2.40 -17.78
N PRO A 158 -15.60 -3.43 -18.15
CA PRO A 158 -15.11 -4.39 -17.19
C PRO A 158 -14.19 -3.72 -16.17
N GLN A 159 -14.28 -4.14 -14.92
CA GLN A 159 -13.35 -3.69 -13.88
C GLN A 159 -11.93 -4.12 -14.24
N SER A 160 -10.98 -3.23 -14.02
CA SER A 160 -9.57 -3.54 -14.20
C SER A 160 -9.05 -4.28 -12.98
N GLU A 161 -8.24 -5.32 -13.20
CA GLU A 161 -7.55 -6.00 -12.12
C GLU A 161 -6.04 -5.84 -12.24
N THR A 162 -5.37 -5.66 -11.11
CA THR A 162 -3.92 -5.52 -11.10
C THR A 162 -3.26 -6.85 -11.46
N PRO A 163 -2.35 -6.88 -12.46
CA PRO A 163 -1.67 -8.12 -12.83
C PRO A 163 -0.89 -8.73 -11.66
N SER A 164 -0.88 -10.07 -11.54
CA SER A 164 -0.26 -10.80 -10.42
C SER A 164 1.20 -10.38 -10.13
N ARG A 165 1.97 -10.04 -11.18
CA ARG A 165 3.34 -9.50 -11.06
C ARG A 165 3.40 -8.25 -10.19
N TRP A 166 2.47 -7.32 -10.37
CA TRP A 166 2.44 -6.04 -9.68
C TRP A 166 1.89 -6.18 -8.27
N LYS A 167 0.83 -6.99 -8.09
CA LYS A 167 0.35 -7.45 -6.76
C LYS A 167 1.51 -8.01 -5.92
N MET A 168 2.32 -8.90 -6.51
CA MET A 168 3.45 -9.54 -5.84
C MET A 168 4.54 -8.53 -5.45
N ARG A 169 4.82 -7.52 -6.30
CA ARG A 169 5.81 -6.48 -6.00
C ARG A 169 5.40 -5.64 -4.80
N ASP A 170 4.15 -5.18 -4.79
CA ASP A 170 3.64 -4.33 -3.71
C ASP A 170 3.58 -5.14 -2.40
N VAL A 171 2.94 -6.31 -2.38
CA VAL A 171 2.86 -7.16 -1.18
C VAL A 171 4.25 -7.57 -0.67
N SER A 172 5.22 -7.81 -1.56
CA SER A 172 6.59 -8.10 -1.13
C SER A 172 7.31 -6.93 -0.48
N GLY A 173 7.02 -5.69 -0.92
CA GLY A 173 7.58 -4.47 -0.31
C GLY A 173 7.02 -4.26 1.09
N LEU A 174 5.70 -4.46 1.25
CA LEU A 174 5.05 -4.39 2.55
C LEU A 174 5.58 -5.48 3.48
N HIS A 175 5.66 -6.72 2.99
CA HIS A 175 6.19 -7.82 3.80
C HIS A 175 7.64 -7.58 4.24
N TYR A 176 8.46 -7.02 3.34
CA TYR A 176 9.85 -6.66 3.64
C TYR A 176 9.94 -5.56 4.71
N SER A 177 9.25 -4.44 4.53
CA SER A 177 9.25 -3.31 5.49
C SER A 177 8.58 -3.66 6.84
N SER A 178 7.73 -4.68 6.88
CA SER A 178 7.08 -5.15 8.11
C SER A 178 7.93 -6.12 8.96
N ARG A 179 9.18 -6.43 8.59
CA ARG A 179 9.97 -7.47 9.27
C ARG A 179 10.36 -7.11 10.70
N ASN A 180 10.64 -5.84 10.95
CA ASN A 180 11.08 -5.34 12.25
C ASN A 180 9.89 -5.06 13.19
N LEU A 181 8.69 -5.53 12.84
CA LEU A 181 7.48 -5.38 13.65
C LEU A 181 7.26 -6.51 14.67
N GLY A 182 8.15 -7.51 14.70
CA GLY A 182 7.89 -8.75 15.45
C GLY A 182 6.62 -9.46 14.97
N LEU A 183 6.35 -9.48 13.65
CA LEU A 183 5.20 -10.24 13.12
C LEU A 183 5.44 -11.73 13.28
N THR A 184 4.47 -12.43 13.86
CA THR A 184 4.50 -13.89 13.98
C THR A 184 4.06 -14.54 12.67
N GLN A 185 4.33 -15.84 12.52
CA GLN A 185 3.78 -16.61 11.39
C GLN A 185 2.25 -16.56 11.35
N ARG A 186 1.57 -16.50 12.51
CA ARG A 186 0.11 -16.38 12.58
C ARG A 186 -0.39 -15.03 12.05
N ASP A 187 0.37 -13.96 12.28
CA ASP A 187 0.06 -12.62 11.76
C ASP A 187 0.16 -12.59 10.23
N ARG A 188 1.21 -13.22 9.67
CA ARG A 188 1.34 -13.38 8.22
C ARG A 188 0.19 -14.20 7.61
N LEU A 189 -0.19 -15.31 8.23
CA LEU A 189 -1.31 -16.13 7.76
C LEU A 189 -2.65 -15.37 7.85
N ARG A 190 -2.83 -14.52 8.86
CA ARG A 190 -3.99 -13.63 8.98
C ARG A 190 -4.02 -12.63 7.83
N PHE A 191 -2.90 -11.99 7.52
CA PHE A 191 -2.79 -11.10 6.35
C PHE A 191 -3.17 -11.82 5.06
N ILE A 192 -2.62 -13.01 4.82
CA ILE A 192 -2.91 -13.82 3.62
C ILE A 192 -4.41 -14.10 3.49
N ARG A 193 -5.05 -14.55 4.58
CA ARG A 193 -6.48 -14.84 4.60
C ARG A 193 -7.32 -13.59 4.28
N LEU A 194 -7.00 -12.45 4.89
CA LEU A 194 -7.76 -11.20 4.72
C LEU A 194 -7.56 -10.60 3.32
N TYR A 195 -6.35 -10.70 2.78
CA TYR A 195 -6.00 -10.23 1.44
C TYR A 195 -6.67 -11.08 0.34
N SER A 196 -6.61 -12.42 0.45
CA SER A 196 -7.20 -13.33 -0.54
C SER A 196 -8.73 -13.44 -0.45
N GLN A 197 -9.36 -13.04 0.66
CA GLN A 197 -10.81 -13.21 0.93
C GLN A 197 -11.34 -14.66 0.87
N THR A 198 -10.45 -15.65 0.94
CA THR A 198 -10.82 -17.08 0.95
C THR A 198 -10.47 -17.72 2.28
N SER A 199 -10.81 -18.99 2.44
CA SER A 199 -10.24 -19.79 3.53
C SER A 199 -8.71 -19.84 3.41
N LEU A 200 -8.00 -19.94 4.54
CA LEU A 200 -6.53 -20.01 4.54
C LEU A 200 -6.02 -21.22 3.75
N ARG A 201 -6.72 -22.36 3.86
CA ARG A 201 -6.42 -23.59 3.10
C ARG A 201 -6.49 -23.32 1.60
N GLU A 202 -7.55 -22.65 1.14
CA GLU A 202 -7.72 -22.32 -0.27
C GLU A 202 -6.69 -21.30 -0.76
N ALA A 203 -6.43 -20.23 0.00
CA ALA A 203 -5.44 -19.22 -0.34
C ALA A 203 -4.05 -19.85 -0.52
N LEU A 204 -3.65 -20.72 0.41
CA LEU A 204 -2.36 -21.40 0.37
C LEU A 204 -2.29 -22.49 -0.71
N ALA A 205 -3.40 -23.15 -1.04
CA ALA A 205 -3.42 -24.17 -2.10
C ALA A 205 -3.41 -23.55 -3.50
N ARG A 206 -4.31 -22.59 -3.76
CA ARG A 206 -4.52 -21.99 -5.09
C ARG A 206 -3.47 -20.93 -5.42
N GLU A 207 -3.04 -20.15 -4.43
CA GLU A 207 -2.10 -19.05 -4.62
C GLU A 207 -0.69 -19.35 -4.09
N ARG A 208 -0.34 -20.62 -3.85
CA ARG A 208 0.97 -21.05 -3.31
C ARG A 208 2.15 -20.36 -4.00
N LYS A 209 2.21 -20.44 -5.33
CA LYS A 209 3.27 -19.86 -6.16
C LYS A 209 3.33 -18.34 -6.07
N PHE A 210 2.22 -17.66 -5.76
CA PHE A 210 2.21 -16.22 -5.54
C PHE A 210 2.88 -15.89 -4.20
N TRP A 211 2.47 -16.54 -3.12
CA TRP A 211 3.01 -16.29 -1.78
C TRP A 211 4.50 -16.69 -1.66
N GLU A 212 4.93 -17.77 -2.32
CA GLU A 212 6.36 -18.12 -2.43
C GLU A 212 7.18 -17.05 -3.17
N ARG A 213 6.61 -16.39 -4.18
CA ARG A 213 7.29 -15.30 -4.90
C ARG A 213 7.37 -14.04 -4.04
N VAL A 214 6.31 -13.72 -3.30
CA VAL A 214 6.28 -12.61 -2.32
C VAL A 214 7.41 -12.81 -1.31
N GLU A 215 7.50 -13.99 -0.71
CA GLU A 215 8.52 -14.33 0.29
C GLU A 215 9.94 -14.29 -0.29
N ARG A 216 10.18 -14.94 -1.42
CA ARG A 216 11.49 -14.91 -2.09
C ARG A 216 11.92 -13.50 -2.48
N ARG A 217 10.98 -12.62 -2.82
CA ARG A 217 11.29 -11.24 -3.15
C ARG A 217 11.59 -10.43 -1.89
N ALA A 218 10.79 -10.57 -0.83
CA ALA A 218 11.05 -9.90 0.45
C ALA A 218 12.42 -10.30 1.03
N ASN A 219 12.77 -11.60 0.98
CA ASN A 219 14.09 -12.09 1.37
C ASN A 219 15.23 -11.46 0.55
N ARG A 220 15.03 -11.28 -0.76
CA ARG A 220 16.02 -10.62 -1.63
C ARG A 220 16.17 -9.14 -1.31
N LEU A 221 15.10 -8.44 -0.92
CA LEU A 221 15.16 -7.05 -0.49
C LEU A 221 15.99 -6.92 0.80
N SER A 222 15.72 -7.74 1.83
CA SER A 222 16.53 -7.76 3.05
C SER A 222 17.99 -8.14 2.80
N ALA A 223 18.26 -9.11 1.94
CA ALA A 223 19.63 -9.48 1.61
C ALA A 223 20.37 -8.37 0.83
N ALA A 224 19.65 -7.60 0.00
CA ALA A 224 20.23 -6.46 -0.71
C ALA A 224 20.55 -5.30 0.25
N GLU A 225 19.69 -5.04 1.23
CA GLU A 225 19.90 -4.04 2.28
C GLU A 225 21.12 -4.37 3.15
N ARG A 226 21.22 -5.61 3.66
CA ARG A 226 22.38 -6.07 4.45
C ARG A 226 23.71 -5.89 3.72
N ARG A 227 23.74 -6.08 2.39
CA ARG A 227 24.95 -5.86 1.58
C ARG A 227 25.31 -4.39 1.39
N ARG A 228 24.33 -3.47 1.50
CA ARG A 228 24.56 -2.02 1.37
C ARG A 228 25.02 -1.38 2.67
N SER A 229 24.65 -1.96 3.81
CA SER A 229 24.99 -1.44 5.13
C SER A 229 25.60 -2.53 6.03
N PRO A 230 26.82 -3.00 5.72
CA PRO A 230 27.52 -4.00 6.54
C PRO A 230 27.69 -3.54 8.00
N ASP A 231 27.88 -2.23 8.21
CA ASP A 231 28.18 -1.63 9.52
C ASP A 231 26.94 -1.43 10.42
N SER A 232 25.72 -1.70 9.92
CA SER A 232 24.50 -1.54 10.73
C SER A 232 24.33 -2.59 11.82
N GLU A 233 25.07 -3.70 11.76
CA GLU A 233 25.16 -4.69 12.86
C GLU A 233 26.10 -4.25 13.99
N LEU A 234 26.98 -3.27 13.76
CA LEU A 234 27.97 -2.77 14.74
C LEU A 234 27.56 -1.45 15.41
N ALA A 235 26.50 -0.79 14.95
CA ALA A 235 26.02 0.47 15.52
C ALA A 235 24.63 0.31 16.17
N PRO A 236 24.37 0.89 17.36
CA PRO A 236 23.05 0.84 17.97
C PRO A 236 22.02 1.53 17.06
N PRO A 237 20.75 1.13 17.11
CA PRO A 237 19.74 1.53 16.12
C PRO A 237 19.55 3.05 16.12
N ARG A 238 20.07 3.69 15.07
CA ARG A 238 19.75 5.07 14.73
C ARG A 238 18.51 5.06 13.86
N ALA A 239 17.45 5.72 14.33
CA ALA A 239 16.30 6.09 13.51
C ALA A 239 16.82 6.80 12.25
N LEU A 240 16.50 6.25 11.08
CA LEU A 240 16.77 6.89 9.80
C LEU A 240 15.98 8.19 9.77
N HIS A 241 16.62 9.28 10.17
CA HIS A 241 16.08 10.61 9.99
C HIS A 241 16.00 10.84 8.48
N SER A 242 14.78 11.02 8.00
CA SER A 242 14.49 11.62 6.71
C SER A 242 15.42 12.80 6.50
N ALA A 243 16.17 12.77 5.40
CA ALA A 243 17.07 13.84 5.00
C ALA A 243 16.28 15.16 4.91
N GLY A 244 16.35 15.93 6.00
CA GLY A 244 15.95 17.33 6.02
C GLY A 244 16.86 18.09 5.09
N THR A 245 16.27 18.71 4.07
CA THR A 245 16.93 19.76 3.32
C THR A 245 17.13 20.92 4.30
N GLN A 246 18.38 21.32 4.52
CA GLN A 246 18.72 22.58 5.17
C GLN A 246 19.33 23.53 4.14
N PRO A 247 19.13 24.86 4.32
CA PRO A 247 19.22 25.87 3.26
C PRO A 247 20.61 26.06 2.66
#